data_AF-K7YZ30-F1
#
_entry.id   AF-K7YZ30-F1
#
_cell.length_a   1.000
_cell.length_b   1.000
_cell.length_c   1.000
_cell.angle_alpha   90.00
_cell.angle_beta   90.00
_cell.angle_gamma   90.00
#
_symmetry.space_group_name_H-M   'P 1'
#
loop_
_entity.id
_entity.type
_entity.pdbx_description
1 polymer ?
#
loop_
_entity_poly.entity_id
_entity_poly.type
_entity_poly.pdbx_seq_one_letter_code
_entity_poly.pdbx_strand_id
1 'polypeptide(L)'
;MVDLKKIQTLDQLIPQQPAKVKQPQLDGTGPSFKDTLDQLGGLKPQNLGQMNPAGPVKGAEGVKFSNHAIERMRTRGINYSPEDISKLSDAVSRAAAKGSKDSLILMNDSALIVSVKNNTVVTVMDKNALKENVFTNIDSTVVL
;
A
#
# COMPACT_ATOMS: atom_id res chain seq x y z
N MET A 1 41.47 45.61 -14.92
CA MET A 1 41.82 44.55 -13.95
C MET A 1 40.51 44.11 -13.30
N VAL A 2 40.04 42.90 -13.58
CA VAL A 2 38.74 42.39 -13.11
C VAL A 2 38.98 41.62 -11.82
N ASP A 3 38.30 41.99 -10.73
CA ASP A 3 38.43 41.37 -9.41
C ASP A 3 38.02 39.89 -9.42
N LEU A 4 39.02 39.00 -9.35
CA LEU A 4 38.87 37.54 -9.31
C LEU A 4 38.36 36.99 -7.96
N LYS A 5 37.89 37.83 -7.03
CA LYS A 5 37.50 37.42 -5.66
C LYS A 5 36.01 37.06 -5.48
N LYS A 6 35.20 37.05 -6.53
CA LYS A 6 33.75 36.76 -6.44
C LYS A 6 33.32 35.32 -6.75
N ILE A 7 34.25 34.37 -6.89
CA ILE A 7 33.93 32.99 -7.30
C ILE A 7 33.79 32.02 -6.10
N GLN A 8 34.14 32.43 -4.88
CA GLN A 8 34.19 31.52 -3.71
C GLN A 8 32.91 31.44 -2.85
N THR A 9 31.75 31.91 -3.33
CA THR A 9 30.51 31.90 -2.52
C THR A 9 29.36 31.07 -3.10
N LEU A 10 29.59 30.22 -4.10
CA LEU A 10 28.54 29.34 -4.67
C LEU A 10 28.44 27.95 -4.02
N ASP A 11 29.32 27.59 -3.08
CA ASP A 11 29.27 26.31 -2.35
C ASP A 11 28.25 26.30 -1.18
N GLN A 12 27.52 27.39 -0.94
CA GLN A 12 26.61 27.52 0.21
C GLN A 12 25.13 27.22 -0.09
N LEU A 13 24.81 26.65 -1.25
CA LEU A 13 23.43 26.28 -1.62
C LEU A 13 23.16 24.77 -1.57
N ILE A 14 23.94 24.01 -0.80
CA ILE A 14 23.59 22.62 -0.49
C ILE A 14 22.62 22.65 0.70
N PRO A 15 21.39 22.11 0.57
CA PRO A 15 20.52 21.93 1.72
C PRO A 15 21.24 21.02 2.72
N GLN A 16 21.50 21.54 3.91
CA GLN A 16 21.95 20.75 5.05
C GLN A 16 20.96 19.59 5.24
N GLN A 17 21.47 18.36 5.38
CA GLN A 17 20.65 17.21 5.73
C GLN A 17 19.73 17.57 6.90
N PRO A 18 18.45 17.17 6.89
CA PRO A 18 17.57 17.41 8.02
C PRO A 18 18.26 16.83 9.26
N ALA A 19 18.34 17.65 10.31
CA ALA A 19 19.01 17.32 11.55
C ALA A 19 18.67 15.88 11.96
N LYS A 20 19.69 15.07 12.30
CA LYS A 20 19.48 13.74 12.88
C LYS A 20 18.40 13.87 13.94
N VAL A 21 17.25 13.27 13.68
CA VAL A 21 16.14 13.23 14.62
C VAL A 21 16.71 12.64 15.90
N LYS A 22 16.79 13.46 16.95
CA LYS A 22 17.19 13.00 18.27
C LYS A 22 16.13 11.96 18.66
N GLN A 23 16.52 10.69 18.64
CA GLN A 23 15.68 9.61 19.16
C GLN A 23 15.17 10.07 20.53
N PRO A 24 13.86 9.94 20.83
CA PRO A 24 13.34 10.26 22.14
C PRO A 24 14.16 9.52 23.18
N GLN A 25 14.91 10.28 23.97
CA GLN A 25 15.66 9.75 25.08
C GLN A 25 14.61 9.41 26.13
N LEU A 26 14.33 8.11 26.27
CA LEU A 26 13.38 7.56 27.22
C LEU A 26 13.89 7.86 28.64
N ASP A 27 13.47 8.98 29.22
CA ASP A 27 13.47 9.18 30.66
C ASP A 27 12.38 8.27 31.21
N GLY A 28 12.82 7.12 31.75
CA GLY A 28 12.00 5.96 32.10
C GLY A 28 10.94 6.21 33.17
N THR A 29 9.90 6.97 32.85
CA THR A 29 8.76 7.23 33.74
C THR A 29 7.40 7.06 33.06
N GLY A 30 7.36 6.51 31.84
CA GLY A 30 6.13 6.05 31.19
C GLY A 30 6.17 4.55 30.91
N PRO A 31 5.04 3.82 31.00
CA PRO A 31 5.02 2.39 30.70
C PRO A 31 5.45 2.16 29.26
N SER A 32 6.32 1.17 29.04
CA SER A 32 6.76 0.77 27.71
C SER A 32 5.56 0.30 26.89
N PHE A 33 5.66 0.41 25.57
CA PHE A 33 4.66 -0.15 24.66
C PHE A 33 4.41 -1.65 24.92
N LYS A 34 5.45 -2.37 25.35
CA LYS A 34 5.35 -3.76 25.79
C LYS A 34 4.49 -3.90 27.06
N ASP A 35 4.71 -3.06 28.05
CA ASP A 35 3.95 -3.07 29.31
C ASP A 35 2.46 -2.77 29.07
N THR A 36 2.16 -1.88 28.12
CA THR A 36 0.77 -1.55 27.75
C THR A 36 0.09 -2.72 27.02
N LEU A 37 0.84 -3.44 26.18
CA LEU A 37 0.33 -4.60 25.45
C LEU A 37 0.08 -5.79 26.39
N ASP A 38 0.98 -6.02 27.35
CA ASP A 38 0.79 -7.00 28.42
C ASP A 38 -0.39 -6.63 29.34
N GLN A 39 -0.57 -5.34 29.65
CA GLN A 39 -1.68 -4.87 30.47
C GLN A 39 -3.05 -5.02 29.77
N LEU A 40 -3.08 -5.06 28.44
CA LEU A 40 -4.26 -5.37 27.63
C LEU A 40 -4.45 -6.88 27.40
N GLY A 41 -3.46 -7.73 27.73
CA GLY A 41 -3.46 -9.18 27.50
C GLY A 41 -4.29 -10.01 28.49
N GLY A 42 -5.06 -9.39 29.38
CA GLY A 42 -5.81 -10.04 30.46
C GLY A 42 -7.04 -10.87 30.07
N LEU A 43 -7.31 -11.10 28.79
CA LEU A 43 -8.39 -12.00 28.35
C LEU A 43 -7.80 -13.39 28.10
N LYS A 44 -7.87 -14.25 29.11
CA LYS A 44 -7.53 -15.68 28.97
C LYS A 44 -8.52 -16.35 27.99
N PRO A 45 -8.10 -16.84 26.81
CA PRO A 45 -8.96 -17.68 26.00
C PRO A 45 -9.13 -19.02 26.72
N GLN A 46 -10.26 -19.20 27.40
CA GLN A 46 -10.62 -20.50 27.96
C GLN A 46 -11.10 -21.42 26.83
N ASN A 47 -10.43 -22.55 26.68
CA ASN A 47 -10.85 -23.75 25.94
C ASN A 47 -11.38 -23.54 24.51
N LEU A 48 -10.47 -23.42 23.54
CA LEU A 48 -10.71 -23.94 22.20
C LEU A 48 -9.95 -25.26 22.06
N GLY A 49 -10.64 -26.36 22.39
CA GLY A 49 -10.18 -27.70 22.06
C GLY A 49 -9.96 -27.82 20.55
N GLN A 50 -8.79 -28.37 20.19
CA GLN A 50 -8.51 -29.12 18.97
C GLN A 50 -9.45 -28.83 17.78
N MET A 51 -9.19 -27.74 17.07
CA MET A 51 -9.41 -27.72 15.63
C MET A 51 -8.04 -27.64 14.99
N ASN A 52 -7.64 -28.75 14.38
CA ASN A 52 -6.58 -28.73 13.37
C ASN A 52 -6.86 -27.54 12.45
N PRO A 53 -5.92 -26.60 12.23
CA PRO A 53 -6.07 -25.70 11.11
C PRO A 53 -6.03 -26.58 9.87
N ALA A 54 -7.21 -26.86 9.34
CA ALA A 54 -7.34 -27.34 7.98
C ALA A 54 -6.41 -26.49 7.13
N GLY A 55 -5.57 -27.14 6.32
CA GLY A 55 -4.67 -26.47 5.37
C GLY A 55 -5.41 -25.38 4.58
N PRO A 56 -4.69 -24.43 3.98
CA PRO A 56 -5.26 -23.17 3.49
C PRO A 56 -6.50 -23.46 2.63
N VAL A 57 -7.67 -23.25 3.23
CA VAL A 57 -8.94 -23.35 2.53
C VAL A 57 -8.98 -22.15 1.60
N LYS A 58 -8.62 -22.40 0.34
CA LYS A 58 -8.70 -21.44 -0.75
C LYS A 58 -10.17 -21.25 -1.15
N GLY A 59 -10.99 -20.85 -0.18
CA GLY A 59 -12.39 -20.48 -0.38
C GLY A 59 -12.43 -19.05 -0.83
N ALA A 60 -12.91 -18.80 -2.06
CA ALA A 60 -13.26 -17.50 -2.65
C ALA A 60 -12.71 -16.28 -1.89
N GLU A 61 -11.37 -16.14 -1.84
CA GLU A 61 -10.76 -15.01 -1.15
C GLU A 61 -10.98 -13.80 -2.06
N GLY A 62 -11.94 -12.96 -1.67
CA GLY A 62 -12.20 -11.69 -2.32
C GLY A 62 -10.93 -10.83 -2.42
N VAL A 63 -10.94 -9.87 -3.33
CA VAL A 63 -9.78 -9.01 -3.58
C VAL A 63 -9.46 -8.18 -2.33
N LYS A 64 -8.19 -8.23 -1.91
CA LYS A 64 -7.66 -7.50 -0.75
C LYS A 64 -7.13 -6.14 -1.20
N PHE A 65 -7.14 -5.14 -0.31
CA PHE A 65 -6.53 -3.84 -0.56
C PHE A 65 -5.31 -3.66 0.31
N SER A 66 -4.18 -3.25 -0.29
CA SER A 66 -2.99 -2.88 0.47
C SER A 66 -3.20 -1.58 1.24
N ASN A 67 -2.36 -1.33 2.25
CA ASN A 67 -2.37 -0.05 2.97
C ASN A 67 -2.16 1.15 2.02
N HIS A 68 -1.34 0.99 0.99
CA HIS A 68 -1.11 2.05 0.00
C HIS A 68 -2.37 2.30 -0.84
N ALA A 69 -3.07 1.24 -1.26
CA ALA A 69 -4.33 1.36 -1.98
C ALA A 69 -5.40 2.06 -1.12
N ILE A 70 -5.55 1.66 0.14
CA ILE A 70 -6.51 2.27 1.08
C ILE A 70 -6.20 3.75 1.29
N GLU A 71 -4.93 4.10 1.54
CA GLU A 71 -4.53 5.51 1.74
C GLU A 71 -4.79 6.36 0.49
N ARG A 72 -4.50 5.80 -0.70
CA ARG A 72 -4.80 6.47 -1.97
C ARG A 72 -6.30 6.65 -2.20
N MET A 73 -7.10 5.63 -1.93
CA MET A 73 -8.55 5.71 -1.99
C MET A 73 -9.08 6.81 -1.08
N ARG A 74 -8.62 6.85 0.18
CA ARG A 74 -8.99 7.88 1.16
C ARG A 74 -8.60 9.28 0.70
N THR A 75 -7.36 9.46 0.27
CA THR A 75 -6.82 10.78 -0.14
C THR A 75 -7.52 11.34 -1.38
N ARG A 76 -7.93 10.46 -2.31
CA ARG A 76 -8.57 10.83 -3.57
C ARG A 76 -10.10 10.78 -3.50
N GLY A 77 -10.67 10.40 -2.36
CA GLY A 77 -12.12 10.23 -2.20
C GLY A 77 -12.72 9.11 -3.06
N ILE A 78 -11.91 8.10 -3.42
CA ILE A 78 -12.34 6.98 -4.26
C ILE A 78 -12.97 5.92 -3.36
N ASN A 79 -14.23 5.59 -3.63
CA ASN A 79 -14.96 4.53 -2.95
C ASN A 79 -15.49 3.55 -4.00
N TYR A 80 -15.60 2.28 -3.60
CA TYR A 80 -16.12 1.22 -4.45
C TYR A 80 -17.37 0.64 -3.82
N SER A 81 -18.41 0.45 -4.63
CA SER A 81 -19.59 -0.29 -4.22
C SER A 81 -19.27 -1.79 -4.11
N PRO A 82 -20.10 -2.58 -3.41
CA PRO A 82 -19.96 -4.03 -3.42
C PRO A 82 -19.98 -4.63 -4.84
N GLU A 83 -20.75 -4.01 -5.75
CA GLU A 83 -20.82 -4.41 -7.16
C GLU A 83 -19.49 -4.16 -7.90
N ASP A 84 -18.83 -3.02 -7.64
CA ASP A 84 -17.51 -2.70 -8.19
C ASP A 84 -16.45 -3.70 -7.69
N ILE A 85 -16.51 -4.07 -6.41
CA ILE A 85 -15.61 -5.09 -5.84
C ILE A 85 -15.84 -6.46 -6.48
N SER A 86 -17.10 -6.83 -6.76
CA SER A 86 -17.40 -8.07 -7.48
C SER A 86 -16.82 -8.06 -8.90
N LYS A 87 -17.03 -6.97 -9.65
CA LYS A 87 -16.46 -6.80 -11.01
C LYS A 87 -14.94 -6.83 -10.99
N LEU A 88 -14.32 -6.22 -9.99
CA LEU A 88 -12.88 -6.26 -9.78
C LEU A 88 -12.40 -7.70 -9.55
N SER A 89 -13.09 -8.47 -8.70
CA SER A 89 -12.78 -9.88 -8.45
C SER A 89 -12.87 -10.74 -9.72
N ASP A 90 -13.89 -10.48 -10.55
CA ASP A 90 -14.05 -11.17 -11.83
C ASP A 90 -12.95 -10.77 -12.83
N ALA A 91 -12.54 -9.50 -12.84
CA ALA A 91 -11.44 -9.01 -13.66
C ALA A 91 -10.11 -9.64 -13.26
N VAL A 92 -9.83 -9.74 -11.95
CA VAL A 92 -8.65 -10.42 -11.41
C VAL A 92 -8.67 -11.90 -11.79
N SER A 93 -9.82 -12.56 -11.68
CA SER A 93 -9.97 -13.97 -12.06
C SER A 93 -9.74 -14.20 -13.56
N ARG A 94 -10.20 -13.28 -14.41
CA ARG A 94 -9.93 -13.32 -15.86
C ARG A 94 -8.45 -13.11 -16.20
N ALA A 95 -7.77 -12.21 -15.49
CA ALA A 95 -6.33 -12.01 -15.62
C ALA A 95 -5.56 -13.25 -15.15
N ALA A 96 -5.96 -13.85 -14.02
CA ALA A 96 -5.39 -15.07 -13.48
C ALA A 96 -5.52 -16.25 -14.46
N ALA A 97 -6.69 -16.41 -15.08
CA ALA A 97 -6.94 -17.46 -16.08
C ALA A 97 -6.03 -17.34 -17.31
N LYS A 98 -5.50 -16.15 -17.59
CA LYS A 98 -4.53 -15.89 -18.67
C LYS A 98 -3.06 -15.97 -18.21
N GLY A 99 -2.82 -16.30 -16.94
CA GLY A 99 -1.48 -16.46 -16.39
C GLY A 99 -0.80 -15.14 -16.00
N SER A 100 -1.53 -14.04 -15.91
CA SER A 100 -0.97 -12.74 -15.50
C SER A 100 -0.63 -12.75 -14.01
N LYS A 101 0.52 -12.16 -13.64
CA LYS A 101 0.96 -12.04 -12.24
C LYS A 101 0.61 -10.67 -11.69
N ASP A 102 0.79 -9.64 -12.50
CA ASP A 102 0.45 -8.26 -12.18
C ASP A 102 -0.39 -7.67 -13.32
N SER A 103 -1.41 -6.88 -12.97
CA SER A 103 -2.36 -6.35 -13.94
C SER A 103 -2.84 -4.95 -13.62
N LEU A 104 -3.01 -4.15 -14.67
CA LEU A 104 -3.65 -2.85 -14.62
C LEU A 104 -5.12 -3.04 -14.92
N ILE A 105 -5.99 -2.67 -13.99
CA ILE A 105 -7.45 -2.75 -14.16
C ILE A 105 -7.97 -1.33 -14.24
N LEU A 106 -8.56 -0.98 -15.39
CA LEU A 106 -9.27 0.28 -15.61
C LEU A 106 -10.75 0.05 -15.29
N MET A 107 -11.29 0.85 -14.40
CA MET A 107 -12.68 0.74 -13.95
C MET A 107 -13.27 2.12 -13.73
N ASN A 108 -14.31 2.47 -14.49
CA ASN A 108 -14.93 3.79 -14.46
C ASN A 108 -13.89 4.92 -14.68
N ASP A 109 -13.66 5.76 -13.67
CA ASP A 109 -12.68 6.85 -13.68
C ASP A 109 -11.46 6.58 -12.78
N SER A 110 -11.22 5.33 -12.42
CA SER A 110 -10.02 4.91 -11.68
C SER A 110 -9.27 3.78 -12.38
N ALA A 111 -8.01 3.65 -12.01
CA ALA A 111 -7.18 2.52 -12.36
C ALA A 111 -6.57 1.90 -11.11
N LEU A 112 -6.49 0.57 -11.11
CA LEU A 112 -5.98 -0.22 -10.02
C LEU A 112 -4.82 -1.06 -10.54
N ILE A 113 -3.69 -1.02 -9.84
CA ILE A 113 -2.62 -1.99 -10.06
C ILE A 113 -2.86 -3.13 -9.08
N VAL A 114 -3.00 -4.34 -9.61
CA VAL A 114 -3.37 -5.52 -8.83
C VAL A 114 -2.32 -6.60 -9.02
N SER A 115 -1.84 -7.13 -7.90
CA SER A 115 -1.06 -8.36 -7.88
C SER A 115 -2.04 -9.53 -7.90
N VAL A 116 -2.21 -10.12 -9.07
CA VAL A 116 -3.11 -11.26 -9.33
C VAL A 116 -2.68 -12.47 -8.53
N LYS A 117 -1.37 -12.71 -8.42
CA LYS A 117 -0.82 -13.81 -7.60
C LYS A 117 -1.29 -13.74 -6.15
N ASN A 118 -1.38 -12.52 -5.60
CA ASN A 118 -1.71 -12.27 -4.20
C ASN A 118 -3.17 -11.84 -4.00
N ASN A 119 -3.98 -11.78 -5.07
CA ASN A 119 -5.32 -11.20 -5.08
C ASN A 119 -5.39 -9.86 -4.32
N THR A 120 -4.40 -8.99 -4.53
CA THR A 120 -4.23 -7.76 -3.74
C THR A 120 -4.08 -6.54 -4.62
N VAL A 121 -4.92 -5.53 -4.41
CA VAL A 121 -4.77 -4.19 -4.99
C VAL A 121 -3.58 -3.50 -4.33
N VAL A 122 -2.57 -3.21 -5.12
CA VAL A 122 -1.34 -2.55 -4.69
C VAL A 122 -1.56 -1.04 -4.59
N THR A 123 -2.17 -0.42 -5.62
CA THR A 123 -2.47 1.01 -5.62
C THR A 123 -3.73 1.32 -6.41
N VAL A 124 -4.29 2.51 -6.16
CA VAL A 124 -5.43 3.08 -6.86
C VAL A 124 -5.06 4.48 -7.34
N MET A 125 -5.47 4.80 -8.55
CA MET A 125 -5.19 6.06 -9.25
C MET A 125 -6.49 6.56 -9.86
N ASP A 126 -6.68 7.87 -9.94
CA ASP A 126 -7.75 8.42 -10.78
C ASP A 126 -7.29 8.53 -12.24
N LYS A 127 -8.24 8.74 -13.14
CA LYS A 127 -8.01 8.89 -14.58
C LYS A 127 -7.06 10.03 -14.95
N ASN A 128 -7.00 11.09 -14.14
CA ASN A 128 -6.08 12.21 -14.38
C ASN A 128 -4.63 11.78 -14.09
N ALA A 129 -4.41 11.00 -13.05
CA ALA A 129 -3.11 10.43 -12.70
C ALA A 129 -2.64 9.30 -13.63
N LEU A 130 -3.43 8.94 -14.65
CA LEU A 130 -3.01 8.01 -15.70
C LEU A 130 -2.37 8.72 -16.89
N LYS A 131 -2.74 9.99 -17.14
CA LYS A 131 -2.23 10.73 -18.29
C LYS A 131 -0.72 10.90 -18.17
N GLU A 132 0.00 10.65 -19.27
CA GLU A 132 1.45 10.84 -19.38
C GLU A 132 2.29 9.99 -18.41
N ASN A 133 1.69 8.97 -17.78
CA ASN A 133 2.39 8.05 -16.90
C ASN A 133 2.72 6.74 -17.61
N VAL A 134 3.91 6.20 -17.34
CA VAL A 134 4.37 4.89 -17.86
C VAL A 134 4.37 3.88 -16.72
N PHE A 135 3.59 2.82 -16.88
CA PHE A 135 3.55 1.70 -15.95
C PHE A 135 4.30 0.50 -16.53
N THR A 136 5.19 -0.07 -15.75
CA THR A 136 5.99 -1.25 -16.12
C THR A 136 5.60 -2.43 -15.24
N ASN A 137 6.10 -3.62 -15.59
CA ASN A 137 5.80 -4.87 -14.88
C ASN A 137 4.30 -5.17 -14.80
N ILE A 138 3.58 -4.86 -15.89
CA ILE A 138 2.17 -5.17 -16.06
C ILE A 138 2.09 -6.26 -17.14
N ASP A 139 1.65 -7.46 -16.76
CA ASP A 139 1.51 -8.58 -17.70
C ASP A 139 0.21 -8.49 -18.50
N SER A 140 -0.82 -7.86 -17.91
CA SER A 140 -2.09 -7.67 -18.60
C SER A 140 -2.82 -6.41 -18.18
N THR A 141 -3.70 -5.94 -19.06
CA THR A 141 -4.62 -4.85 -18.78
C THR A 141 -6.05 -5.34 -18.98
N VAL A 142 -6.91 -5.05 -18.01
CA VAL A 142 -8.35 -5.31 -18.09
C VAL A 142 -9.08 -3.98 -18.08
N VAL A 143 -10.04 -3.81 -18.98
CA VAL A 143 -10.86 -2.60 -19.09
C VAL A 143 -12.30 -2.98 -18.79
N LEU A 144 -12.93 -2.25 -17.87
CA LEU A 144 -14.30 -2.46 -17.37
C LEU A 144 -15.19 -1.26 -17.61
#